data_AF-A0A8T1X230-F1
#
_entry.id   AF-A0A8T1X230-F1
#
_cell.length_a   1.000
_cell.length_b   1.000
_cell.length_c   1.000
_cell.angle_alpha   90.00
_cell.angle_beta   90.00
_cell.angle_gamma   90.00
#
_symmetry.space_group_name_H-M   'P 1'
#
loop_
_entity.id
_entity.type
_entity.pdbx_description
1 polymer ?
#
loop_
_entity_poly.entity_id
_entity_poly.type
_entity_poly.pdbx_seq_one_letter_code
_entity_poly.pdbx_strand_id
1 'polypeptide(L)'
;MSMRPESSSTAVQDATSGKDKLPLAKRSLQTTKPNKKKKKKIPTYTRRQTEIKLLHDEIYRLEKQKEKFKDLEELLTQRQALIQRRFANKAIHDALHVQRLSFVTSMSMISQLFRDVDIGPFDLLTRLGKDPLQRHATLARMRRERLQVAREFMLQIREDIAATETCDRKKFEATNGDMVSTGFEVVLLPGARSVKAIVTALQSFVYNIEISISEAVGDVTVRENDDASPDSPVAQHRLVTNFSNVVQIEANSVAFAEYGPSEQVAGELGLLVSDAVDEDELFPYRPLERVRQDMTAISWHKCESGKPVIALTRW
;
A
#
# COMPACT_ATOMS: atom_id res chain seq x y z
N MET A 1 18.57 -37.44 0.50
CA MET A 1 18.55 -37.55 -0.98
C MET A 1 19.36 -36.39 -1.53
N SER A 2 20.49 -36.71 -2.15
CA SER A 2 21.53 -35.79 -2.60
C SER A 2 21.42 -35.65 -4.12
N MET A 3 21.44 -34.43 -4.65
CA MET A 3 21.83 -34.19 -6.04
C MET A 3 22.59 -32.87 -6.15
N ARG A 4 23.91 -32.98 -6.34
CA ARG A 4 24.76 -31.99 -6.98
C ARG A 4 24.83 -32.29 -8.50
N PRO A 5 25.20 -31.29 -9.32
CA PRO A 5 25.12 -31.37 -10.78
C PRO A 5 26.36 -32.03 -11.38
N GLU A 6 26.18 -32.72 -12.51
CA GLU A 6 27.29 -33.23 -13.33
C GLU A 6 27.56 -32.33 -14.53
N SER A 7 28.86 -32.13 -14.77
CA SER A 7 29.48 -31.50 -15.92
C SER A 7 30.40 -32.51 -16.61
N SER A 8 30.33 -32.65 -17.93
CA SER A 8 31.37 -33.20 -18.82
C SER A 8 30.88 -33.05 -20.28
N SER A 9 31.51 -32.31 -21.21
CA SER A 9 32.74 -32.63 -21.98
C SER A 9 32.79 -34.10 -22.39
N THR A 10 32.88 -34.54 -23.66
CA THR A 10 33.91 -34.29 -24.69
C THR A 10 33.43 -35.07 -25.94
N ALA A 11 33.25 -34.43 -27.11
CA ALA A 11 34.08 -34.55 -28.32
C ALA A 11 34.16 -35.91 -29.08
N VAL A 12 34.17 -35.78 -30.42
CA VAL A 12 34.91 -36.54 -31.46
C VAL A 12 34.13 -37.51 -32.38
N GLN A 13 34.06 -37.10 -33.67
CA GLN A 13 34.13 -37.84 -34.96
C GLN A 13 33.04 -38.89 -35.30
N ASP A 14 32.66 -39.17 -36.55
CA ASP A 14 33.35 -39.02 -37.83
C ASP A 14 32.38 -39.01 -39.05
N ALA A 15 32.98 -38.62 -40.18
CA ALA A 15 32.60 -38.56 -41.59
C ALA A 15 31.64 -39.65 -42.14
N THR A 16 30.88 -39.45 -43.22
CA THR A 16 31.31 -39.31 -44.65
C THR A 16 30.00 -39.30 -45.49
N SER A 17 29.85 -38.55 -46.58
CA SER A 17 30.12 -38.94 -47.98
C SER A 17 29.05 -38.21 -48.83
N GLY A 18 29.22 -37.73 -50.05
CA GLY A 18 30.29 -37.88 -51.01
C GLY A 18 30.07 -36.88 -52.15
N LYS A 19 31.17 -36.40 -52.70
CA LYS A 19 31.25 -35.67 -53.96
C LYS A 19 31.49 -36.70 -55.05
N ASP A 20 30.74 -36.64 -56.15
CA ASP A 20 31.16 -37.23 -57.41
C ASP A 20 31.31 -36.16 -58.48
N LYS A 21 32.48 -36.18 -59.11
CA LYS A 21 32.85 -35.42 -60.30
C LYS A 21 33.08 -36.40 -61.44
N LEU A 22 32.99 -35.84 -62.66
CA LEU A 22 33.60 -36.23 -63.95
C LEU A 22 32.68 -36.96 -64.93
N PRO A 23 32.89 -36.84 -66.27
CA PRO A 23 34.08 -36.29 -66.94
C PRO A 23 33.85 -35.24 -68.03
N LEU A 24 34.99 -34.61 -68.34
CA LEU A 24 35.33 -33.85 -69.56
C LEU A 24 34.86 -34.57 -70.84
N ALA A 25 34.12 -33.86 -71.69
CA ALA A 25 33.99 -34.18 -73.11
C ALA A 25 34.53 -33.01 -73.94
N LYS A 26 35.72 -33.21 -74.53
CA LYS A 26 36.26 -32.35 -75.59
C LYS A 26 35.46 -32.61 -76.86
N ARG A 27 34.68 -31.63 -77.31
CA ARG A 27 34.26 -31.51 -78.71
C ARG A 27 34.71 -30.17 -79.24
N SER A 28 35.67 -30.22 -80.15
CA SER A 28 36.04 -29.12 -81.04
C SER A 28 34.82 -28.70 -81.86
N LEU A 29 34.29 -27.52 -81.57
CA LEU A 29 33.37 -26.83 -82.46
C LEU A 29 33.96 -25.45 -82.71
N GLN A 30 34.15 -25.20 -83.99
CA GLN A 30 34.78 -24.05 -84.62
C GLN A 30 34.38 -22.74 -83.92
N THR A 31 35.38 -21.90 -83.67
CA THR A 31 35.22 -20.52 -83.24
C THR A 31 34.60 -19.69 -84.36
N THR A 32 33.30 -19.84 -84.59
CA THR A 32 32.53 -18.78 -85.24
C THR A 32 32.47 -17.62 -84.25
N LYS A 33 33.36 -16.64 -84.45
CA LYS A 33 33.31 -15.34 -83.76
C LYS A 33 31.85 -14.89 -83.74
N PRO A 34 31.21 -14.68 -82.58
CA PRO A 34 29.91 -14.04 -82.57
C PRO A 34 30.16 -12.67 -83.15
N ASN A 35 29.57 -12.42 -84.32
CA ASN A 35 29.59 -11.14 -85.00
C ASN A 35 29.17 -10.11 -83.93
N LYS A 36 30.12 -9.31 -83.42
CA LYS A 36 29.84 -8.21 -82.51
C LYS A 36 28.99 -7.25 -83.35
N LYS A 37 27.66 -7.44 -83.37
CA LYS A 37 26.71 -6.47 -83.88
C LYS A 37 27.15 -5.16 -83.23
N LYS A 38 27.61 -4.21 -84.06
CA LYS A 38 28.02 -2.88 -83.60
C LYS A 38 26.92 -2.41 -82.65
N LYS A 39 27.23 -2.29 -81.35
CA LYS A 39 26.26 -1.77 -80.38
C LYS A 39 25.83 -0.43 -80.97
N LYS A 40 24.58 -0.34 -81.45
CA LYS A 40 24.06 0.92 -81.98
C LYS A 40 24.36 1.97 -80.91
N LYS A 41 25.07 3.05 -81.29
CA LYS A 41 25.49 4.09 -80.36
C LYS A 41 24.19 4.73 -79.85
N ILE A 42 23.74 4.31 -78.67
CA ILE A 42 22.48 4.80 -78.09
C ILE A 42 22.73 6.28 -77.79
N PRO A 43 21.92 7.20 -78.35
CA PRO A 43 22.06 8.62 -78.08
C PRO A 43 22.04 8.87 -76.56
N THR A 44 22.93 9.74 -76.09
CA THR A 44 23.15 10.00 -74.66
C THR A 44 21.86 10.38 -73.95
N TYR A 45 20.98 11.11 -74.63
CA TYR A 45 19.64 11.46 -74.16
C TYR A 45 18.77 10.22 -73.89
N THR A 46 18.69 9.27 -74.83
CA THR A 46 17.87 8.06 -74.68
C THR A 46 18.36 7.18 -73.53
N ARG A 47 19.68 7.10 -73.33
CA ARG A 47 20.28 6.35 -72.21
C ARG A 47 19.97 7.02 -70.86
N ARG A 48 20.07 8.34 -70.78
CA ARG A 48 19.67 9.12 -69.59
C ARG A 48 18.18 8.98 -69.30
N GLN A 49 17.34 8.95 -70.34
CA GLN A 49 15.88 8.87 -70.17
C GLN A 49 15.44 7.50 -69.65
N THR A 50 16.06 6.40 -70.09
CA THR A 50 15.82 5.07 -69.50
C THR A 50 16.38 4.96 -68.09
N GLU A 51 17.55 5.54 -67.82
CA GLU A 51 18.15 5.56 -66.48
C GLU A 51 17.30 6.35 -65.48
N ILE A 52 16.76 7.51 -65.88
CA ILE A 52 15.80 8.29 -65.09
C ILE A 52 14.53 7.49 -64.80
N LYS A 53 13.98 6.76 -65.78
CA LYS A 53 12.80 5.91 -65.57
C LYS A 53 13.08 4.78 -64.58
N LEU A 54 14.21 4.09 -64.72
CA LEU A 54 14.61 3.03 -63.79
C LEU A 54 14.82 3.55 -62.37
N LEU A 55 15.42 4.73 -62.23
CA LEU A 55 15.61 5.36 -60.93
C LEU A 55 14.27 5.80 -60.30
N HIS A 56 13.31 6.30 -61.08
CA HIS A 56 11.96 6.61 -60.58
C HIS A 56 11.23 5.36 -60.11
N ASP A 57 11.29 4.27 -60.88
CA ASP A 57 10.69 2.99 -60.49
C ASP A 57 11.32 2.45 -59.20
N GLU A 58 12.64 2.63 -59.02
CA GLU A 58 13.35 2.21 -57.81
C GLU A 58 13.00 3.09 -56.59
N ILE A 59 12.90 4.42 -56.78
CA ILE A 59 12.43 5.34 -55.74
C ILE A 59 11.03 4.94 -55.27
N TYR A 60 10.10 4.72 -56.21
CA TYR A 60 8.74 4.28 -55.89
C TYR A 60 8.74 2.95 -55.11
N ARG A 61 9.61 2.01 -55.50
CA ARG A 61 9.73 0.71 -54.82
C ARG A 61 10.29 0.86 -53.40
N LEU A 62 11.28 1.74 -53.20
CA LEU A 62 11.88 2.03 -51.90
C LEU A 62 10.94 2.80 -50.98
N GLU A 63 10.17 3.75 -51.50
CA GLU A 63 9.13 4.47 -50.73
C GLU A 63 8.09 3.50 -50.18
N LYS A 64 7.62 2.57 -51.02
CA LYS A 64 6.68 1.52 -50.59
C LYS A 64 7.27 0.59 -49.53
N GLN A 65 8.57 0.27 -49.60
CA GLN A 65 9.25 -0.52 -48.57
C GLN A 65 9.39 0.26 -47.26
N LYS A 66 9.73 1.55 -47.33
CA LYS A 66 9.86 2.43 -46.16
C LYS A 66 8.54 2.54 -45.40
N GLU A 67 7.43 2.70 -46.12
CA GLU A 67 6.09 2.77 -45.51
C GLU A 67 5.75 1.47 -44.78
N LYS A 68 5.99 0.32 -45.41
CA LYS A 68 5.81 -0.99 -44.77
C LYS A 68 6.66 -1.16 -43.51
N PHE A 69 7.91 -0.71 -43.50
CA PHE A 69 8.76 -0.80 -42.32
C PHE A 69 8.30 0.13 -41.20
N LYS A 70 7.77 1.30 -41.55
CA LYS A 70 7.19 2.24 -40.59
C LYS A 70 5.96 1.65 -39.90
N ASP A 71 5.06 1.02 -40.66
CA ASP A 71 3.87 0.35 -40.10
C ASP A 71 4.27 -0.80 -39.17
N LEU A 72 5.30 -1.58 -39.55
CA LEU A 72 5.83 -2.65 -38.72
C LEU A 72 6.47 -2.12 -37.43
N GLU A 73 7.22 -1.02 -37.49
CA GLU A 73 7.83 -0.37 -36.33
C GLU A 73 6.76 0.16 -35.35
N GLU A 74 5.68 0.73 -35.87
CA GLU A 74 4.55 1.18 -35.07
C GLU A 74 3.86 0.01 -34.36
N LEU A 75 3.57 -1.08 -35.08
CA LEU A 75 3.00 -2.30 -34.50
C LEU A 75 3.91 -2.93 -33.43
N LEU A 76 5.22 -2.93 -33.65
CA LEU A 76 6.19 -3.44 -32.67
C LEU A 76 6.21 -2.57 -31.42
N THR A 77 6.18 -1.25 -31.57
CA THR A 77 6.12 -0.29 -30.46
C THR A 77 4.83 -0.47 -29.65
N GLN A 78 3.68 -0.56 -30.32
CA GLN A 78 2.38 -0.82 -29.66
C GLN A 78 2.39 -2.17 -28.92
N ARG A 79 2.95 -3.22 -29.54
CA ARG A 79 3.08 -4.54 -28.90
C ARG A 79 3.98 -4.49 -27.67
N GLN A 80 5.09 -3.77 -27.74
CA GLN A 80 6.00 -3.60 -26.61
C GLN A 80 5.32 -2.86 -25.45
N ALA A 81 4.57 -1.79 -25.75
CA ALA A 81 3.78 -1.06 -24.76
C ALA A 81 2.70 -1.94 -24.10
N LEU A 82 2.01 -2.79 -24.87
CA LEU A 82 1.05 -3.74 -24.34
C LEU A 82 1.70 -4.79 -23.43
N ILE A 83 2.88 -5.29 -23.79
CA ILE A 83 3.64 -6.22 -22.96
C ILE A 83 4.04 -5.57 -21.65
N GLN A 84 4.59 -4.34 -21.69
CA GLN A 84 4.93 -3.58 -20.50
C GLN A 84 3.72 -3.34 -19.60
N ARG A 85 2.58 -2.93 -20.18
CA ARG A 85 1.33 -2.74 -19.43
C ARG A 85 0.83 -4.04 -18.81
N ARG A 86 0.95 -5.17 -19.51
CA ARG A 86 0.58 -6.48 -18.98
C ARG A 86 1.45 -6.88 -17.79
N PHE A 87 2.77 -6.65 -17.86
CA PHE A 87 3.68 -6.90 -16.74
C PHE A 87 3.38 -5.98 -15.55
N ALA A 88 3.14 -4.69 -15.79
CA ALA A 88 2.76 -3.75 -14.75
C ALA A 88 1.44 -4.14 -14.07
N ASN A 89 0.41 -4.47 -14.87
CA ASN A 89 -0.87 -4.95 -14.33
C ASN A 89 -0.70 -6.24 -13.53
N LYS A 90 0.13 -7.19 -14.00
CA LYS A 90 0.39 -8.42 -13.27
C LYS A 90 1.07 -8.12 -11.92
N ALA A 91 2.08 -7.26 -11.90
CA ALA A 91 2.73 -6.86 -10.65
C ALA A 91 1.75 -6.20 -9.67
N ILE A 92 0.85 -5.35 -10.16
CA ILE A 92 -0.22 -4.76 -9.35
C ILE A 92 -1.16 -5.83 -8.80
N HIS A 93 -1.59 -6.77 -9.65
CA HIS A 93 -2.46 -7.88 -9.21
C HIS A 93 -1.76 -8.76 -8.17
N ASP A 94 -0.50 -9.12 -8.38
CA ASP A 94 0.27 -9.94 -7.46
C ASP A 94 0.42 -9.22 -6.10
N ALA A 95 0.75 -7.92 -6.10
CA ALA A 95 0.82 -7.10 -4.89
C ALA A 95 -0.55 -7.03 -4.17
N LEU A 96 -1.62 -6.82 -4.93
CA LEU A 96 -2.99 -6.77 -4.40
C LEU A 96 -3.44 -8.14 -3.86
N HIS A 97 -3.01 -9.25 -4.46
CA HIS A 97 -3.28 -10.59 -3.94
C HIS A 97 -2.56 -10.86 -2.63
N VAL A 98 -1.29 -10.46 -2.51
CA VAL A 98 -0.53 -10.54 -1.25
C VAL A 98 -1.20 -9.69 -0.17
N GLN A 99 -1.59 -8.46 -0.49
CA GLN A 99 -2.31 -7.58 0.43
C GLN A 99 -3.64 -8.17 0.87
N ARG A 100 -4.42 -8.73 -0.06
CA ARG A 100 -5.70 -9.43 0.25
C ARG A 100 -5.49 -10.64 1.14
N LEU A 101 -4.43 -11.42 0.92
CA LEU A 101 -4.14 -12.58 1.77
C LEU A 101 -3.77 -12.13 3.19
N SER A 102 -2.93 -11.11 3.32
CA SER A 102 -2.60 -10.50 4.63
C SER A 102 -3.85 -10.00 5.34
N PHE A 103 -4.72 -9.28 4.63
CA PHE A 103 -6.00 -8.80 5.14
C PHE A 103 -6.90 -9.94 5.60
N VAL A 104 -7.05 -11.01 4.81
CA VAL A 104 -7.87 -12.18 5.20
C VAL A 104 -7.29 -12.85 6.44
N THR A 105 -5.97 -12.94 6.59
CA THR A 105 -5.34 -13.49 7.79
C THR A 105 -5.56 -12.59 9.01
N SER A 106 -5.27 -11.30 8.90
CA SER A 106 -5.49 -10.30 9.97
C SER A 106 -6.97 -10.22 10.37
N MET A 107 -7.87 -10.04 9.41
CA MET A 107 -9.32 -10.06 9.64
C MET A 107 -9.81 -11.41 10.14
N SER A 108 -9.24 -12.53 9.71
CA SER A 108 -9.61 -13.83 10.26
C SER A 108 -9.27 -13.83 11.74
N MET A 109 -8.03 -13.52 12.13
CA MET A 109 -7.58 -13.46 13.53
C MET A 109 -8.42 -12.50 14.38
N ILE A 110 -8.55 -11.26 13.93
CA ILE A 110 -9.36 -10.22 14.56
C ILE A 110 -10.83 -10.65 14.63
N SER A 111 -11.37 -11.27 13.58
CA SER A 111 -12.72 -11.83 13.59
C SER A 111 -12.85 -13.06 14.47
N GLN A 112 -11.83 -13.90 14.68
CA GLN A 112 -11.91 -15.00 15.65
C GLN A 112 -11.98 -14.43 17.07
N LEU A 113 -11.21 -13.38 17.34
CA LEU A 113 -11.23 -12.66 18.61
C LEU A 113 -12.58 -11.94 18.83
N PHE A 114 -13.14 -11.34 17.78
CA PHE A 114 -14.48 -10.73 17.78
C PHE A 114 -15.62 -11.75 17.64
N ARG A 115 -15.36 -13.05 17.46
CA ARG A 115 -16.40 -14.08 17.45
C ARG A 115 -16.79 -14.52 18.86
N ASP A 116 -15.90 -14.34 19.84
CA ASP A 116 -16.19 -14.58 21.25
C ASP A 116 -16.69 -13.32 21.99
N VAL A 117 -16.46 -12.14 21.42
CA VAL A 117 -16.99 -10.86 21.90
C VAL A 117 -17.72 -10.20 20.74
N ASP A 118 -19.05 -10.31 20.70
CA ASP A 118 -19.91 -9.82 19.59
C ASP A 118 -19.77 -8.30 19.30
N ILE A 119 -18.98 -7.58 20.08
CA ILE A 119 -18.84 -6.12 20.09
C ILE A 119 -17.38 -5.80 20.47
N GLY A 120 -16.79 -4.69 20.00
CA GLY A 120 -15.39 -4.33 20.30
C GLY A 120 -15.05 -4.38 21.79
N PRO A 121 -13.77 -4.44 22.20
CA PRO A 121 -13.37 -4.67 23.60
C PRO A 121 -13.88 -3.61 24.59
N PHE A 122 -14.43 -2.49 24.11
CA PHE A 122 -15.02 -1.43 24.90
C PHE A 122 -16.48 -1.18 24.51
N ASP A 123 -17.38 -2.12 24.81
CA ASP A 123 -18.84 -1.92 24.72
C ASP A 123 -19.47 -1.39 26.02
N LEU A 124 -18.65 -1.07 27.02
CA LEU A 124 -19.16 -0.50 28.25
C LEU A 124 -19.55 0.95 27.99
N LEU A 125 -20.79 1.30 28.28
CA LEU A 125 -21.32 2.63 28.06
C LEU A 125 -20.62 3.66 28.97
N THR A 126 -20.04 4.69 28.37
CA THR A 126 -19.26 5.72 29.06
C THR A 126 -20.16 6.90 29.46
N ARG A 127 -20.53 6.95 30.74
CA ARG A 127 -21.31 8.06 31.32
C ARG A 127 -20.48 8.94 32.23
N LEU A 128 -20.55 10.26 32.05
CA LEU A 128 -19.89 11.25 32.88
C LEU A 128 -20.90 12.25 33.48
N GLY A 129 -20.86 12.42 34.80
CA GLY A 129 -21.72 13.36 35.53
C GLY A 129 -21.20 14.79 35.58
N LYS A 130 -22.05 15.72 36.06
CA LYS A 130 -21.69 17.15 36.24
C LYS A 130 -20.77 17.43 37.42
N ASP A 131 -20.88 16.66 38.50
CA ASP A 131 -20.11 16.92 39.72
C ASP A 131 -18.61 16.62 39.53
N PRO A 132 -17.69 17.57 39.73
CA PRO A 132 -16.27 17.37 39.45
C PRO A 132 -15.62 16.22 40.23
N LEU A 133 -16.01 16.02 41.50
CA LEU A 133 -15.44 14.97 42.34
C LEU A 133 -15.91 13.58 41.90
N GLN A 134 -17.21 13.41 41.67
CA GLN A 134 -17.77 12.18 41.13
C GLN A 134 -17.23 11.86 39.73
N ARG A 135 -17.06 12.89 38.90
CA ARG A 135 -16.48 12.76 37.56
C ARG A 135 -15.04 12.26 37.63
N HIS A 136 -14.20 12.87 38.47
CA HIS A 136 -12.82 12.43 38.66
C HIS A 136 -12.75 10.97 39.15
N ALA A 137 -13.58 10.61 40.13
CA ALA A 137 -13.64 9.23 40.62
C ALA A 137 -14.08 8.23 39.54
N THR A 138 -15.04 8.62 38.70
CA THR A 138 -15.52 7.81 37.56
C THR A 138 -14.42 7.61 36.54
N LEU A 139 -13.73 8.67 36.14
CA LEU A 139 -12.60 8.59 35.20
C LEU A 139 -11.44 7.75 35.76
N ALA A 140 -11.14 7.85 37.06
CA ALA A 140 -10.12 7.03 37.70
C ALA A 140 -10.49 5.54 37.76
N ARG A 141 -11.79 5.21 37.92
CA ARG A 141 -12.30 3.84 37.80
C ARG A 141 -12.18 3.34 36.36
N MET A 142 -12.69 4.10 35.41
CA MET A 142 -12.63 3.78 33.98
C MET A 142 -11.20 3.56 33.51
N ARG A 143 -10.26 4.42 33.90
CA ARG A 143 -8.84 4.26 33.59
C ARG A 143 -8.35 2.84 33.92
N ARG A 144 -8.62 2.35 35.13
CA ARG A 144 -8.17 1.02 35.57
C ARG A 144 -8.82 -0.09 34.74
N GLU A 145 -10.12 -0.03 34.56
CA GLU A 145 -10.91 -1.03 33.81
C GLU A 145 -10.48 -1.07 32.33
N ARG A 146 -10.43 0.08 31.66
CA ARG A 146 -10.10 0.19 30.24
C ARG A 146 -8.66 -0.22 29.94
N LEU A 147 -7.71 0.18 30.77
CA LEU A 147 -6.31 -0.23 30.61
C LEU A 147 -6.12 -1.73 30.85
N GLN A 148 -6.86 -2.32 31.79
CA GLN A 148 -6.82 -3.78 32.00
C GLN A 148 -7.35 -4.52 30.78
N VAL A 149 -8.54 -4.17 30.29
CA VAL A 149 -9.14 -4.79 29.11
C VAL A 149 -8.25 -4.60 27.88
N ALA A 150 -7.68 -3.41 27.67
CA ALA A 150 -6.74 -3.19 26.57
C ALA A 150 -5.48 -4.05 26.66
N ARG A 151 -4.92 -4.23 27.87
CA ARG A 151 -3.78 -5.15 28.07
C ARG A 151 -4.14 -6.57 27.68
N GLU A 152 -5.25 -7.08 28.19
CA GLU A 152 -5.72 -8.45 27.93
C GLU A 152 -5.97 -8.67 26.44
N PHE A 153 -6.70 -7.74 25.80
CA PHE A 153 -6.99 -7.76 24.37
C PHE A 153 -5.71 -7.79 23.53
N MET A 154 -4.77 -6.90 23.82
CA MET A 154 -3.57 -6.80 23.02
C MET A 154 -2.56 -7.93 23.33
N LEU A 155 -2.58 -8.53 24.52
CA LEU A 155 -1.82 -9.74 24.82
C LEU A 155 -2.30 -10.93 23.99
N GLN A 156 -3.61 -11.04 23.75
CA GLN A 156 -4.18 -12.07 22.88
C GLN A 156 -3.76 -11.87 21.42
N ILE A 157 -3.65 -10.61 20.97
CA ILE A 157 -3.19 -10.29 19.60
C ILE A 157 -1.67 -10.41 19.47
N ARG A 158 -0.92 -10.33 20.58
CA ARG A 158 0.55 -10.24 20.63
C ARG A 158 1.28 -11.40 19.94
N GLU A 159 0.77 -12.62 20.04
CA GLU A 159 1.44 -13.81 19.48
C GLU A 159 1.58 -13.74 17.94
N ASP A 160 0.69 -12.99 17.29
CA ASP A 160 0.60 -12.91 15.82
C ASP A 160 0.93 -11.52 15.25
N ILE A 161 1.36 -10.54 16.08
CA ILE A 161 1.89 -9.27 15.57
C ILE A 161 3.24 -9.53 14.91
N ALA A 162 3.21 -9.83 13.61
CA ALA A 162 4.40 -9.91 12.79
C ALA A 162 5.20 -8.60 12.90
N ALA A 163 6.53 -8.67 12.89
CA ALA A 163 7.41 -7.50 12.88
C ALA A 163 7.38 -6.72 11.56
N THR A 164 6.26 -6.77 10.84
CA THR A 164 6.04 -6.17 9.52
C THR A 164 4.88 -5.19 9.62
N GLU A 165 5.03 -4.07 8.91
CA GLU A 165 3.96 -3.08 8.81
C GLU A 165 2.70 -3.72 8.21
N THR A 166 1.57 -3.50 8.87
CA THR A 166 0.27 -4.04 8.46
C THR A 166 -0.77 -2.96 8.63
N CYS A 167 -1.67 -2.79 7.68
CA CYS A 167 -2.80 -1.89 7.81
C CYS A 167 -4.03 -2.58 7.24
N ASP A 168 -5.01 -2.76 8.11
CA ASP A 168 -6.31 -3.36 7.84
C ASP A 168 -7.39 -2.35 8.21
N ARG A 169 -8.33 -2.10 7.31
CA ARG A 169 -9.45 -1.22 7.57
C ARG A 169 -10.68 -1.69 6.83
N LYS A 170 -11.79 -1.81 7.54
CA LYS A 170 -13.11 -2.12 7.04
C LYS A 170 -14.03 -0.95 7.30
N LYS A 171 -14.82 -0.59 6.29
CA LYS A 171 -15.92 0.37 6.42
C LYS A 171 -17.22 -0.31 6.04
N PHE A 172 -18.26 -0.08 6.81
CA PHE A 172 -19.59 -0.63 6.55
C PHE A 172 -20.66 0.29 7.14
N GLU A 173 -21.87 0.16 6.63
CA GLU A 173 -23.05 0.80 7.20
C GLU A 173 -23.66 -0.15 8.23
N ALA A 174 -23.87 0.35 9.44
CA ALA A 174 -24.54 -0.39 10.51
C ALA A 174 -26.06 -0.45 10.25
N THR A 175 -26.76 -1.33 10.96
CA THR A 175 -28.20 -1.55 10.77
C THR A 175 -29.06 -0.34 11.10
N ASN A 176 -28.52 0.60 11.89
CA ASN A 176 -29.14 1.88 12.23
C ASN A 176 -28.84 2.99 11.21
N GLY A 177 -28.06 2.72 10.16
CA GLY A 177 -27.65 3.69 9.13
C GLY A 177 -26.33 4.41 9.43
N ASP A 178 -25.67 4.13 10.55
CA ASP A 178 -24.40 4.77 10.90
C ASP A 178 -23.24 4.23 10.05
N MET A 179 -22.30 5.09 9.71
CA MET A 179 -21.09 4.72 8.98
C MET A 179 -19.99 4.31 9.97
N VAL A 180 -19.68 3.01 10.04
CA VAL A 180 -18.69 2.45 10.97
C VAL A 180 -17.39 2.12 10.25
N SER A 181 -16.25 2.36 10.91
CA SER A 181 -14.91 2.13 10.36
C SER A 181 -13.98 1.45 11.36
N THR A 182 -13.93 0.13 11.34
CA THR A 182 -12.97 -0.66 12.12
C THR A 182 -11.64 -0.78 11.39
N GLY A 183 -10.53 -0.76 12.12
CA GLY A 183 -9.22 -1.01 11.56
C GLY A 183 -8.16 -1.43 12.58
N PHE A 184 -7.16 -2.12 12.07
CA PHE A 184 -5.97 -2.56 12.80
C PHE A 184 -4.73 -2.18 12.02
N GLU A 185 -3.78 -1.56 12.68
CA GLU A 185 -2.57 -1.04 12.06
C GLU A 185 -1.36 -1.30 12.93
N VAL A 186 -0.28 -1.81 12.32
CA VAL A 186 1.02 -1.98 12.94
C VAL A 186 2.00 -1.13 12.16
N VAL A 187 2.61 -0.16 12.85
CA VAL A 187 3.58 0.79 12.29
C VAL A 187 4.92 0.57 12.96
N LEU A 188 5.96 0.39 12.14
CA LEU A 188 7.33 0.36 12.62
C LEU A 188 7.85 1.79 12.74
N LEU A 189 8.52 2.12 13.85
CA LEU A 189 9.11 3.44 14.04
C LEU A 189 10.63 3.36 14.04
N PRO A 190 11.28 3.27 12.86
CA PRO A 190 12.73 3.14 12.77
C PRO A 190 13.50 4.35 13.34
N GLY A 191 12.86 5.53 13.42
CA GLY A 191 13.44 6.74 14.01
C GLY A 191 13.20 6.90 15.51
N ALA A 192 12.42 6.02 16.15
CA ALA A 192 12.13 6.12 17.57
C ALA A 192 13.31 5.65 18.42
N ARG A 193 13.69 6.45 19.43
CA ARG A 193 14.82 6.16 20.32
C ARG A 193 14.48 5.16 21.41
N SER A 194 13.25 5.19 21.92
CA SER A 194 12.75 4.34 22.99
C SER A 194 11.22 4.32 23.02
N VAL A 195 10.64 3.34 23.73
CA VAL A 195 9.20 3.28 24.00
C VAL A 195 8.75 4.52 24.80
N LYS A 196 9.55 4.95 25.77
CA LYS A 196 9.31 6.20 26.51
C LYS A 196 9.16 7.40 25.59
N ALA A 197 10.07 7.56 24.63
CA ALA A 197 10.05 8.69 23.70
C ALA A 197 8.77 8.69 22.85
N ILE A 198 8.28 7.51 22.45
CA ILE A 198 7.01 7.37 21.73
C ILE A 198 5.84 7.79 22.62
N VAL A 199 5.78 7.29 23.86
CA VAL A 199 4.69 7.63 24.79
C VAL A 199 4.68 9.13 25.06
N THR A 200 5.83 9.75 25.32
CA THR A 200 5.93 11.20 25.52
C THR A 200 5.50 11.99 24.28
N ALA A 201 5.89 11.55 23.08
CA ALA A 201 5.46 12.19 21.84
C ALA A 201 3.93 12.07 21.64
N LEU A 202 3.35 10.90 21.94
CA LEU A 202 1.91 10.69 21.85
C LEU A 202 1.12 11.47 22.89
N GLN A 203 1.60 11.57 24.14
CA GLN A 203 1.02 12.47 25.14
C GLN A 203 1.02 13.92 24.66
N SER A 204 2.12 14.36 24.04
CA SER A 204 2.22 15.71 23.45
C SER A 204 1.25 15.90 22.28
N PHE A 205 1.07 14.87 21.45
CA PHE A 205 0.07 14.86 20.37
C PHE A 205 -1.36 14.94 20.92
N VAL A 206 -1.70 14.09 21.90
CA VAL A 206 -3.02 14.08 22.56
C VAL A 206 -3.30 15.43 23.25
N TYR A 207 -2.28 16.03 23.85
CA TYR A 207 -2.41 17.35 24.45
C TYR A 207 -2.77 18.44 23.42
N ASN A 208 -2.26 18.35 22.18
CA ASN A 208 -2.51 19.32 21.10
C ASN A 208 -3.39 18.75 19.97
N ILE A 209 -4.29 17.82 20.28
CA ILE A 209 -4.99 17.02 19.26
C ILE A 209 -5.85 17.86 18.31
N GLU A 210 -6.41 18.99 18.76
CA GLU A 210 -7.19 19.90 17.92
C GLU A 210 -6.34 20.55 16.83
N ILE A 211 -5.08 20.88 17.11
CA ILE A 211 -4.14 21.42 16.12
C ILE A 211 -3.81 20.34 15.11
N SER A 212 -3.48 19.14 15.58
CA SER A 212 -3.12 18.02 14.70
C SER A 212 -4.27 17.58 13.79
N ILE A 213 -5.51 17.54 14.29
CA ILE A 213 -6.68 17.25 13.45
C ILE A 213 -6.91 18.38 12.45
N SER A 214 -6.80 19.64 12.88
CA SER A 214 -6.97 20.78 11.97
C SER A 214 -5.96 20.77 10.83
N GLU A 215 -4.71 20.45 11.12
CA GLU A 215 -3.65 20.33 10.12
C GLU A 215 -3.90 19.15 9.16
N ALA A 216 -4.33 18.00 9.69
CA ALA A 216 -4.54 16.79 8.89
C ALA A 216 -5.78 16.86 7.99
N VAL A 217 -6.87 17.48 8.47
CA VAL A 217 -8.14 17.58 7.74
C VAL A 217 -8.19 18.84 6.87
N GLY A 218 -7.54 19.93 7.30
CA GLY A 218 -7.59 21.25 6.66
C GLY A 218 -8.76 22.13 7.11
N ASP A 219 -9.68 21.59 7.92
CA ASP A 219 -10.79 22.32 8.55
C ASP A 219 -10.46 22.67 10.00
N VAL A 220 -10.99 23.78 10.50
CA VAL A 220 -10.72 24.24 11.88
C VAL A 220 -11.42 23.31 12.88
N THR A 221 -10.63 22.75 13.79
CA THR A 221 -11.08 21.98 14.95
C THR A 221 -10.82 22.76 16.23
N VAL A 222 -11.84 22.89 17.08
CA VAL A 222 -11.79 23.60 18.36
C VAL A 222 -12.00 22.61 19.48
N ARG A 223 -11.19 22.71 20.54
CA ARG A 223 -11.44 22.00 21.81
C ARG A 223 -12.32 22.87 22.71
N GLU A 224 -13.48 22.35 23.10
CA GLU A 224 -14.46 23.09 23.90
C GLU A 224 -14.33 22.87 25.41
N ASN A 225 -13.47 21.94 25.85
CA ASN A 225 -13.19 21.68 27.26
C ASN A 225 -11.73 22.00 27.63
N ASP A 226 -11.50 22.52 28.84
CA ASP A 226 -10.18 22.93 29.35
C ASP A 226 -9.72 22.01 30.50
N ASP A 227 -9.76 20.70 30.25
CA ASP A 227 -9.47 19.68 31.28
C ASP A 227 -8.10 19.00 31.11
N ALA A 228 -7.42 19.22 29.98
CA ALA A 228 -6.17 18.53 29.69
C ALA A 228 -5.01 19.19 30.45
N SER A 229 -4.44 18.45 31.40
CA SER A 229 -3.16 18.81 32.03
C SER A 229 -2.04 17.95 31.42
N PRO A 230 -0.87 18.53 31.08
CA PRO A 230 0.20 17.81 30.37
C PRO A 230 0.68 16.54 31.08
N ASP A 231 0.60 16.50 32.41
CA ASP A 231 1.11 15.39 33.24
C ASP A 231 0.00 14.44 33.73
N SER A 232 -1.26 14.69 33.35
CA SER A 232 -2.35 13.79 33.77
C SER A 232 -2.41 12.57 32.85
N PRO A 233 -2.45 11.35 33.42
CA PRO A 233 -2.66 10.14 32.64
C PRO A 233 -4.12 9.94 32.21
N VAL A 234 -4.99 10.90 32.53
CA VAL A 234 -6.40 10.98 32.15
C VAL A 234 -6.63 12.32 31.48
N ALA A 235 -7.19 12.31 30.27
CA ALA A 235 -7.65 13.51 29.60
C ALA A 235 -9.02 13.27 28.99
N GLN A 236 -9.84 14.30 28.93
CA GLN A 236 -11.04 14.31 28.10
C GLN A 236 -10.82 15.30 26.95
N HIS A 237 -11.31 14.95 25.78
CA HIS A 237 -11.24 15.77 24.58
C HIS A 237 -12.64 15.95 24.02
N ARG A 238 -13.16 17.18 24.12
CA ARG A 238 -14.37 17.61 23.42
C ARG A 238 -13.97 18.44 22.21
N LEU A 239 -13.99 17.83 21.04
CA LEU A 239 -13.51 18.41 19.80
C LEU A 239 -14.69 18.71 18.88
N VAL A 240 -14.70 19.90 18.28
CA VAL A 240 -15.68 20.31 17.29
C VAL A 240 -14.95 20.74 16.03
N THR A 241 -15.14 20.01 14.94
CA THR A 241 -14.59 20.32 13.63
C THR A 241 -15.66 20.97 12.78
N ASN A 242 -15.37 22.15 12.22
CA ASN A 242 -16.26 22.83 11.29
C ASN A 242 -15.94 22.42 9.85
N PHE A 243 -16.60 21.37 9.37
CA PHE A 243 -16.33 20.79 8.07
C PHE A 243 -16.91 21.66 6.94
N SER A 244 -16.02 22.18 6.09
CA SER A 244 -16.38 23.05 4.95
C SER A 244 -17.25 24.27 5.30
N ASN A 245 -17.26 24.72 6.57
CA ASN A 245 -18.15 25.76 7.10
C ASN A 245 -19.65 25.47 6.97
N VAL A 246 -20.05 24.21 6.72
CA VAL A 246 -21.45 23.82 6.49
C VAL A 246 -21.97 22.94 7.62
N VAL A 247 -21.14 22.01 8.11
CA VAL A 247 -21.55 21.04 9.12
C VAL A 247 -20.54 20.99 10.25
N GLN A 248 -21.03 20.95 11.48
CA GLN A 248 -20.21 20.73 12.66
C GLN A 248 -20.20 19.25 13.00
N ILE A 249 -19.00 18.71 13.18
CA ILE A 249 -18.77 17.36 13.65
C ILE A 249 -18.25 17.46 15.08
N GLU A 250 -18.87 16.75 16.01
CA GLU A 250 -18.47 16.69 17.42
C GLU A 250 -17.94 15.30 17.76
N ALA A 251 -16.77 15.27 18.39
CA ALA A 251 -16.18 14.08 18.99
C ALA A 251 -15.93 14.34 20.49
N ASN A 252 -16.46 13.47 21.36
CA ASN A 252 -16.21 13.52 22.80
C ASN A 252 -15.56 12.20 23.22
N SER A 253 -14.32 12.25 23.68
CA SER A 253 -13.56 11.06 24.08
C SER A 253 -12.76 11.26 25.36
N VAL A 254 -12.49 10.16 26.04
CA VAL A 254 -11.57 10.09 27.18
C VAL A 254 -10.33 9.29 26.80
N ALA A 255 -9.16 9.82 27.12
CA ALA A 255 -7.87 9.22 26.89
C ALA A 255 -7.22 8.79 28.21
N PHE A 256 -6.72 7.56 28.24
CA PHE A 256 -6.03 6.94 29.36
C PHE A 256 -4.67 6.45 28.93
N ALA A 257 -3.62 6.87 29.64
CA ALA A 257 -2.25 6.45 29.36
C ALA A 257 -1.64 5.66 30.53
N GLU A 258 -0.81 4.68 30.17
CA GLU A 258 0.04 3.95 31.08
C GLU A 258 1.41 3.69 30.44
N TYR A 259 2.45 3.84 31.25
CA TYR A 259 3.81 3.51 30.87
C TYR A 259 4.51 2.87 32.04
N GLY A 260 5.17 1.73 31.81
CA GLY A 260 5.89 1.04 32.85
C GLY A 260 6.54 -0.26 32.38
N PRO A 261 7.28 -0.93 33.26
CA PRO A 261 7.73 -2.29 33.02
C PRO A 261 6.51 -3.22 32.98
N SER A 262 6.48 -4.15 32.04
CA SER A 262 5.47 -5.20 32.01
C SER A 262 6.10 -6.52 32.44
N GLU A 263 5.49 -7.22 33.39
CA GLU A 263 5.94 -8.58 33.76
C GLU A 263 5.60 -9.60 32.66
N GLN A 264 4.59 -9.28 31.83
CA GLN A 264 4.09 -10.13 30.76
C GLN A 264 4.85 -9.92 29.44
N VAL A 265 5.39 -8.71 29.22
CA VAL A 265 6.15 -8.32 28.02
C VAL A 265 7.56 -7.96 28.43
N ALA A 266 8.57 -8.66 27.91
CA ALA A 266 9.97 -8.33 28.22
C ALA A 266 10.29 -6.88 27.81
N GLY A 267 10.53 -6.00 28.79
CA GLY A 267 10.95 -4.62 28.59
C GLY A 267 9.90 -3.57 28.97
N GLU A 268 10.02 -2.38 28.37
CA GLU A 268 9.13 -1.25 28.61
C GLU A 268 7.88 -1.35 27.72
N LEU A 269 6.71 -1.07 28.32
CA LEU A 269 5.43 -1.07 27.65
C LEU A 269 4.78 0.31 27.79
N GLY A 270 4.29 0.84 26.67
CA GLY A 270 3.38 1.98 26.64
C GLY A 270 2.00 1.53 26.18
N LEU A 271 0.95 1.98 26.86
CA LEU A 271 -0.43 1.73 26.49
C LEU A 271 -1.21 3.04 26.51
N LEU A 272 -1.90 3.33 25.42
CA LEU A 272 -2.83 4.45 25.31
C LEU A 272 -4.18 3.89 24.88
N VAL A 273 -5.22 4.27 25.61
CA VAL A 273 -6.61 3.95 25.29
C VAL A 273 -7.35 5.26 25.08
N SER A 274 -8.08 5.37 23.98
CA SER A 274 -9.08 6.42 23.76
C SER A 274 -10.43 5.73 23.67
N ASP A 275 -11.43 6.26 24.37
CA ASP A 275 -12.78 5.72 24.35
C ASP A 275 -13.79 6.84 24.18
N ALA A 276 -14.83 6.61 23.38
CA ALA A 276 -15.89 7.59 23.18
C ALA A 276 -16.73 7.79 24.45
N VAL A 277 -17.27 8.99 24.63
CA VAL A 277 -18.18 9.32 25.73
C VAL A 277 -19.61 9.29 25.22
N ASP A 278 -20.40 8.36 25.74
CA ASP A 278 -21.78 8.14 25.31
C ASP A 278 -22.73 9.20 25.84
N GLU A 279 -22.63 9.47 27.13
CA GLU A 279 -23.49 10.42 27.84
C GLU A 279 -22.62 11.30 28.72
N ASP A 280 -22.66 12.60 28.48
CA ASP A 280 -21.96 13.59 29.30
C ASP A 280 -22.94 14.65 29.78
N GLU A 281 -23.22 14.67 31.07
CA GLU A 281 -24.14 15.63 31.65
C GLU A 281 -23.55 17.05 31.69
N LEU A 282 -22.22 17.19 31.78
CA LEU A 282 -21.53 18.49 31.76
C LEU A 282 -21.51 19.06 30.34
N PHE A 283 -21.33 18.17 29.36
CA PHE A 283 -21.19 18.50 27.96
C PHE A 283 -22.16 17.68 27.08
N PRO A 284 -23.48 17.95 27.18
CA PRO A 284 -24.47 17.15 26.48
C PRO A 284 -24.31 17.26 24.96
N TYR A 285 -24.53 16.13 24.29
CA TYR A 285 -24.54 16.05 22.83
C TYR A 285 -25.72 16.82 22.24
N ARG A 286 -25.49 17.50 21.10
CA ARG A 286 -26.47 18.36 20.42
C ARG A 286 -26.82 17.83 19.03
N PRO A 287 -27.73 16.85 18.91
CA PRO A 287 -27.99 16.15 17.64
C PRO A 287 -28.59 17.02 16.53
N LEU A 288 -29.24 18.13 16.89
CA LEU A 288 -29.81 19.07 15.92
C LEU A 288 -28.80 20.07 15.37
N GLU A 289 -27.67 20.25 16.06
CA GLU A 289 -26.63 21.21 15.70
C GLU A 289 -25.41 20.53 15.07
N ARG A 290 -25.11 19.29 15.49
CA ARG A 290 -23.82 18.65 15.24
C ARG A 290 -23.98 17.16 14.91
N VAL A 291 -23.18 16.69 13.97
CA VAL A 291 -23.02 15.26 13.67
C VAL A 291 -22.05 14.66 14.68
N ARG A 292 -22.42 13.56 15.34
CA ARG A 292 -21.54 12.86 16.27
C ARG A 292 -20.53 12.01 15.51
N GLN A 293 -19.28 12.06 15.96
CA GLN A 293 -18.22 11.16 15.51
C GLN A 293 -17.56 10.51 16.72
N ASP A 294 -17.84 9.24 16.91
CA ASP A 294 -17.22 8.43 17.95
C ASP A 294 -15.99 7.70 17.40
N MET A 295 -14.99 7.57 18.26
CA MET A 295 -13.80 6.80 17.95
C MET A 295 -13.27 6.19 19.24
N THR A 296 -13.09 4.88 19.19
CA THR A 296 -12.44 4.14 20.25
C THR A 296 -11.18 3.48 19.70
N ALA A 297 -10.08 3.59 20.44
CA ALA A 297 -8.78 3.14 19.99
C ALA A 297 -7.91 2.59 21.13
N ILE A 298 -7.17 1.54 20.84
CA ILE A 298 -6.11 0.98 21.70
C ILE A 298 -4.79 1.07 20.94
N SER A 299 -3.81 1.72 21.55
CA SER A 299 -2.46 1.81 21.02
C SER A 299 -1.47 1.21 22.01
N TRP A 300 -0.71 0.22 21.55
CA TRP A 300 0.34 -0.47 22.30
C TRP A 300 1.70 -0.13 21.71
N HIS A 301 2.66 0.16 22.59
CA HIS A 301 4.04 0.48 22.26
C HIS A 301 5.00 -0.49 22.96
N LYS A 302 5.79 -1.24 22.20
CA LYS A 302 6.82 -2.15 22.74
C LYS A 302 8.11 -2.06 21.95
N CYS A 303 9.18 -2.59 22.54
CA CYS A 303 10.41 -2.88 21.82
C CYS A 303 10.37 -4.32 21.30
N GLU A 304 10.47 -4.50 19.99
CA GLU A 304 10.53 -5.80 19.32
C GLU A 304 11.88 -5.92 18.60
N SER A 305 12.70 -6.91 18.96
CA SER A 305 14.04 -7.09 18.37
C SER A 305 14.93 -5.83 18.37
N GLY A 306 14.82 -4.99 19.42
CA GLY A 306 15.58 -3.74 19.55
C GLY A 306 15.00 -2.55 18.79
N LYS A 307 13.85 -2.70 18.12
CA LYS A 307 13.16 -1.62 17.39
C LYS A 307 11.83 -1.31 18.07
N PRO A 308 11.48 -0.03 18.28
CA PRO A 308 10.16 0.33 18.76
C PRO A 308 9.08 0.09 17.71
N VAL A 309 7.98 -0.56 18.13
CA VAL A 309 6.81 -0.88 17.30
C VAL A 309 5.56 -0.30 17.94
N ILE A 310 4.67 0.25 17.11
CA ILE A 310 3.33 0.66 17.50
C ILE A 310 2.32 -0.31 16.87
N ALA A 311 1.41 -0.84 17.68
CA ALA A 311 0.22 -1.51 17.21
C ALA A 311 -1.01 -0.71 17.67
N LEU A 312 -1.85 -0.31 16.72
CA LEU A 312 -3.04 0.48 16.90
C LEU A 312 -4.26 -0.31 16.42
N THR A 313 -5.24 -0.47 17.28
CA THR A 313 -6.57 -0.96 16.91
C THR A 313 -7.56 0.18 17.11
N ARG A 314 -8.45 0.42 16.14
CA ARG A 314 -9.48 1.46 16.23
C ARG A 314 -10.81 0.99 15.65
N TRP A 315 -11.92 1.51 16.14
CA TRP A 315 -13.26 1.26 15.61
C TRP A 315 -14.16 2.48 15.77
#